data_AF-A0A397XSU6-F1
#
_entry.id   AF-A0A397XSU6-F1
#
_cell.length_a   1.000
_cell.length_b   1.000
_cell.length_c   1.000
_cell.angle_alpha   90.00
_cell.angle_beta   90.00
_cell.angle_gamma   90.00
#
_symmetry.space_group_name_H-M   'P 1'
#
loop_
_entity.id
_entity.type
_entity.pdbx_description
1 polymer ?
#
loop_
_entity_poly.entity_id
_entity_poly.type
_entity_poly.pdbx_seq_one_letter_code
_entity_poly.pdbx_strand_id
1 'polypeptide(L)'
;MDKSQDDSLVDSIKAKLESLSSLSNQCCIYRVPNKLRRLNPDAYSPRVISFGPFHRGKKDLQAMEEHKYRYLQSLLHRTSFSLDDLVRVARTWEENARNFYAEDVKLNGDEFVEMLVLDGSFLVELLLRSRYPQLRGDKDRIFGKPKMITDVCRDMILIENQLPFFVVKGLFHLLTPYYQHGTPSVLEIVQRHFSCFLSNIDDKMFDSEPEHFVGLLRSCYLPLVPIRLEESVSKVENAPEATELHNAGVKFKAAGTSSCLLDIIFADGVLKIPTIIIDDLTESLYRNIIVFEQCHCSDKNFLHYIRLLSCFIRSPADADLLIRSGIFVNDLGNAEDVSKLFNSICKEVIFGRRFYCQRLSESLASLLQHTMEQVEGGSET
;
A
#
# COMPACT_ATOMS: atom_id res chain seq x y z
N MET A 1 -37.37 40.49 14.72
CA MET A 1 -36.66 39.25 14.35
C MET A 1 -36.88 39.04 12.87
N ASP A 2 -35.78 39.00 12.14
CA ASP A 2 -35.67 39.28 10.71
C ASP A 2 -35.95 38.02 9.87
N LYS A 3 -37.24 37.74 9.61
CA LYS A 3 -37.67 36.59 8.79
C LYS A 3 -37.02 36.55 7.41
N SER A 4 -36.65 37.72 6.86
CA SER A 4 -36.07 37.84 5.51
C SER A 4 -34.64 37.30 5.42
N GLN A 5 -33.87 37.40 6.52
CA GLN A 5 -32.50 36.90 6.58
C GLN A 5 -32.45 35.38 6.73
N ASP A 6 -33.40 34.82 7.49
CA ASP A 6 -33.55 33.37 7.67
C ASP A 6 -33.98 32.69 6.36
N ASP A 7 -34.90 33.30 5.61
CA ASP A 7 -35.36 32.78 4.30
C ASP A 7 -34.23 32.75 3.25
N SER A 8 -33.37 33.79 3.22
CA SER A 8 -32.20 33.83 2.33
C SER A 8 -31.15 32.76 2.66
N LEU A 9 -30.94 32.47 3.95
CA LEU A 9 -30.04 31.41 4.38
C LEU A 9 -30.58 30.03 4.00
N VAL A 10 -31.89 29.81 4.14
CA VAL A 10 -32.55 28.55 3.76
C VAL A 10 -32.40 28.27 2.26
N ASP A 11 -32.64 29.25 1.39
CA ASP A 11 -32.51 29.05 -0.05
C ASP A 11 -31.05 28.83 -0.48
N SER A 12 -30.09 29.50 0.19
CA SER A 12 -28.66 29.20 0.00
C SER A 12 -28.30 27.76 0.41
N ILE A 13 -28.88 27.25 1.51
CA ILE A 13 -28.65 25.87 1.94
C ILE A 13 -29.29 24.89 0.95
N LYS A 14 -30.52 25.12 0.48
CA LYS A 14 -31.18 24.27 -0.54
C LYS A 14 -30.37 24.19 -1.83
N ALA A 15 -29.92 25.33 -2.35
CA ALA A 15 -29.07 25.36 -3.54
C ALA A 15 -27.78 24.55 -3.34
N LYS A 16 -27.17 24.61 -2.15
CA LYS A 16 -26.01 23.77 -1.81
C LYS A 16 -26.36 22.28 -1.77
N LEU A 17 -27.47 21.91 -1.15
CA LEU A 17 -27.95 20.52 -1.08
C LEU A 17 -28.24 19.95 -2.47
N GLU A 18 -28.85 20.73 -3.36
CA GLU A 18 -29.10 20.35 -4.75
C GLU A 18 -27.82 20.25 -5.58
N SER A 19 -26.78 21.02 -5.23
CA SER A 19 -25.46 20.97 -5.89
C SER A 19 -24.53 19.86 -5.38
N LEU A 20 -24.95 19.06 -4.38
CA LEU A 20 -24.13 17.97 -3.87
C LEU A 20 -23.95 16.91 -4.96
N SER A 21 -22.71 16.66 -5.35
CA SER A 21 -22.35 15.54 -6.22
C SER A 21 -22.71 14.22 -5.55
N SER A 22 -23.28 13.27 -6.31
CA SER A 22 -23.50 11.91 -5.81
C SER A 22 -22.17 11.25 -5.46
N LEU A 23 -22.07 10.70 -4.25
CA LEU A 23 -20.90 9.94 -3.83
C LEU A 23 -20.88 8.60 -4.55
N SER A 24 -19.76 8.29 -5.22
CA SER A 24 -19.57 7.02 -5.89
C SER A 24 -19.33 5.90 -4.88
N ASN A 25 -20.08 4.80 -5.01
CA ASN A 25 -19.85 3.56 -4.26
C ASN A 25 -18.62 2.77 -4.76
N GLN A 26 -18.01 3.19 -5.86
CA GLN A 26 -16.82 2.58 -6.45
C GLN A 26 -15.52 3.29 -6.02
N CYS A 27 -15.60 4.33 -5.18
CA CYS A 27 -14.41 5.08 -4.79
C CYS A 27 -13.44 4.22 -3.96
N CYS A 28 -12.16 4.29 -4.30
CA CYS A 28 -11.08 3.53 -3.66
C CYS A 28 -9.74 4.30 -3.62
N ILE A 29 -9.65 5.45 -4.29
CA ILE A 29 -8.48 6.33 -4.28
C ILE A 29 -8.79 7.54 -3.40
N TYR A 30 -8.03 7.68 -2.31
CA TYR A 30 -8.31 8.64 -1.24
C TYR A 30 -7.17 9.61 -1.03
N ARG A 31 -7.50 10.83 -0.58
CA ARG A 31 -6.53 11.64 0.14
C ARG A 31 -6.26 11.05 1.53
N VAL A 32 -4.99 11.05 1.91
CA VAL A 32 -4.49 10.69 3.23
C VAL A 32 -5.05 11.68 4.25
N PRO A 33 -5.73 11.19 5.31
CA PRO A 33 -6.22 12.03 6.38
C PRO A 33 -5.12 12.91 6.99
N ASN A 34 -5.39 14.20 7.18
CA ASN A 34 -4.42 15.19 7.67
C ASN A 34 -3.72 14.77 8.98
N LYS A 35 -4.42 14.06 9.87
CA LYS A 35 -3.83 13.56 11.12
C LYS A 35 -2.68 12.58 10.88
N LEU A 36 -2.78 11.72 9.86
CA LEU A 36 -1.74 10.76 9.49
C LEU A 36 -0.62 11.47 8.72
N ARG A 37 -0.98 12.35 7.78
CA ARG A 37 -0.02 13.14 7.01
C ARG A 37 0.92 13.96 7.89
N ARG A 38 0.43 14.57 8.97
CA ARG A 38 1.26 15.38 9.88
C ARG A 38 2.34 14.58 10.61
N LEU A 39 2.18 13.26 10.77
CA LEU A 39 3.18 12.43 11.43
C LEU A 39 4.41 12.20 10.56
N ASN A 40 4.19 12.03 9.24
CA ASN A 40 5.25 11.86 8.27
C ASN A 40 4.76 12.34 6.88
N PRO A 41 4.92 13.62 6.53
CA PRO A 41 4.44 14.16 5.25
C PRO A 41 5.14 13.52 4.04
N ASP A 42 6.41 13.16 4.20
CA ASP A 42 7.22 12.58 3.14
C ASP A 42 6.67 11.23 2.73
N ALA A 43 6.21 10.39 3.66
CA ALA A 43 5.62 9.06 3.41
C ALA A 43 4.41 9.06 2.45
N TYR A 44 3.80 10.22 2.18
CA TYR A 44 2.59 10.34 1.37
C TYR A 44 2.71 11.30 0.19
N SER A 45 3.86 11.96 0.01
CA SER A 45 4.05 12.97 -1.04
C SER A 45 4.96 12.43 -2.13
N PRO A 46 4.58 12.48 -3.42
CA PRO A 46 5.45 12.03 -4.50
C PRO A 46 6.76 12.80 -4.54
N ARG A 47 7.85 12.10 -4.86
CA ARG A 47 9.21 12.67 -4.94
C ARG A 47 9.56 13.14 -6.35
N VAL A 48 9.15 12.38 -7.36
CA VAL A 48 9.58 12.60 -8.75
C VAL A 48 8.43 12.60 -9.74
N ILE A 49 7.36 11.83 -9.51
CA ILE A 49 6.28 11.70 -10.51
C ILE A 49 4.89 11.62 -9.88
N SER A 50 3.95 12.38 -10.43
CA SER A 50 2.53 12.25 -10.09
C SER A 50 1.79 11.29 -11.01
N PHE A 51 0.85 10.53 -10.47
CA PHE A 51 -0.15 9.76 -11.20
C PHE A 51 -1.54 10.15 -10.72
N GLY A 52 -2.46 10.37 -11.65
CA GLY A 52 -3.79 10.81 -11.31
C GLY A 52 -3.84 12.29 -10.87
N PRO A 53 -5.01 12.74 -10.40
CA PRO A 53 -5.33 14.16 -10.31
C PRO A 53 -4.77 14.86 -9.07
N PHE A 54 -4.56 14.17 -7.95
CA PHE A 54 -4.33 14.83 -6.65
C PHE A 54 -2.98 15.55 -6.52
N HIS A 55 -2.01 15.20 -7.37
CA HIS A 55 -0.68 15.81 -7.41
C HIS A 55 -0.31 16.42 -8.77
N ARG A 56 -1.24 16.40 -9.74
CA ARG A 56 -1.03 16.94 -11.08
C ARG A 56 -0.71 18.45 -11.02
N GLY A 57 0.25 18.88 -11.84
CA GLY A 57 0.63 20.28 -11.98
C GLY A 57 1.50 20.84 -10.86
N LYS A 58 1.97 20.02 -9.90
CA LYS A 58 2.95 20.46 -8.91
C LYS A 58 4.28 20.79 -9.58
N LYS A 59 4.83 21.97 -9.25
CA LYS A 59 6.08 22.49 -9.84
C LYS A 59 7.24 21.52 -9.69
N ASP A 60 7.36 20.90 -8.51
CA ASP A 60 8.48 20.00 -8.20
C ASP A 60 8.42 18.66 -8.95
N LEU A 61 7.29 18.34 -9.58
CA LEU A 61 7.08 17.11 -10.36
C LEU A 61 7.09 17.38 -11.88
N GLN A 62 7.17 18.64 -12.30
CA GLN A 62 7.01 19.05 -13.70
C GLN A 62 8.06 18.44 -14.62
N ALA A 63 9.28 18.20 -14.13
CA ALA A 63 10.36 17.58 -14.89
C ALA A 63 9.97 16.19 -15.44
N MET A 64 9.12 15.45 -14.73
CA MET A 64 8.70 14.11 -15.15
C MET A 64 7.52 14.10 -16.11
N GLU A 65 6.79 15.21 -16.28
CA GLU A 65 5.70 15.29 -17.24
C GLU A 65 6.23 15.13 -18.68
N GLU A 66 7.37 15.74 -19.02
CA GLU A 66 8.00 15.53 -20.33
C GLU A 66 8.39 14.07 -20.55
N HIS A 67 8.88 13.39 -19.52
CA HIS A 67 9.22 11.97 -19.59
C HIS A 67 8.01 11.08 -19.82
N LYS A 68 6.81 11.44 -19.33
CA LYS A 68 5.56 10.73 -19.68
C LYS A 68 5.27 10.79 -21.18
N TYR A 69 5.46 11.95 -21.80
CA TYR A 69 5.33 12.09 -23.26
C TYR A 69 6.35 11.22 -24.01
N ARG A 70 7.59 11.10 -23.51
CA ARG A 70 8.60 10.19 -24.11
C ARG A 70 8.20 8.73 -24.01
N TYR A 71 7.55 8.34 -22.91
CA TYR A 71 7.04 6.98 -22.71
C TYR A 71 5.81 6.72 -23.59
N LEU A 72 4.89 7.67 -23.70
CA LEU A 72 3.77 7.63 -24.65
C LEU A 72 4.27 7.49 -26.09
N GLN A 73 5.28 8.28 -26.49
CA GLN A 73 5.90 8.16 -27.81
C GLN A 73 6.44 6.75 -28.03
N SER A 74 7.15 6.19 -27.04
CA SER A 74 7.70 4.83 -27.13
C SER A 74 6.60 3.76 -27.23
N LEU A 75 5.50 3.93 -26.49
CA LEU A 75 4.32 3.08 -26.56
C LEU A 75 3.71 3.12 -27.97
N LEU A 76 3.44 4.30 -28.50
CA LEU A 76 2.85 4.50 -29.83
C LEU A 76 3.65 3.82 -30.96
N HIS A 77 4.99 3.84 -30.88
CA HIS A 77 5.84 3.13 -31.84
C HIS A 77 5.72 1.60 -31.77
N ARG A 78 5.18 1.04 -30.68
CA ARG A 78 4.99 -0.41 -30.48
C ARG A 78 3.60 -0.90 -30.84
N THR A 79 2.65 0.00 -31.03
CA THR A 79 1.26 -0.35 -31.29
C THR A 79 0.88 0.08 -32.71
N SER A 80 -0.13 -0.54 -33.30
CA SER A 80 -0.80 0.04 -34.48
C SER A 80 -1.77 1.16 -34.11
N PHE A 81 -2.03 1.39 -32.83
CA PHE A 81 -2.97 2.41 -32.37
C PHE A 81 -2.32 3.79 -32.53
N SER A 82 -3.09 4.70 -33.12
CA SER A 82 -2.75 6.11 -33.17
C SER A 82 -3.00 6.78 -31.82
N LEU A 83 -2.46 7.99 -31.63
CA LEU A 83 -2.82 8.82 -30.47
C LEU A 83 -4.33 9.04 -30.39
N ASP A 84 -4.99 9.26 -31.54
CA ASP A 84 -6.43 9.45 -31.60
C ASP A 84 -7.20 8.22 -31.11
N ASP A 85 -6.70 7.02 -31.39
CA ASP A 85 -7.31 5.79 -30.87
C ASP A 85 -7.18 5.70 -29.35
N LEU A 86 -6.01 5.99 -28.79
CA LEU A 86 -5.79 5.97 -27.34
C LEU A 86 -6.69 7.00 -26.64
N VAL A 87 -6.82 8.20 -27.20
CA VAL A 87 -7.72 9.24 -26.68
C VAL A 87 -9.18 8.80 -26.76
N ARG A 88 -9.61 8.20 -27.89
CA ARG A 88 -10.98 7.65 -28.03
C ARG A 88 -11.27 6.58 -26.97
N VAL A 89 -10.35 5.64 -26.77
CA VAL A 89 -10.50 4.58 -25.78
C VAL A 89 -10.54 5.16 -24.37
N ALA A 90 -9.58 6.03 -24.00
CA ALA A 90 -9.54 6.66 -22.69
C ALA A 90 -10.77 7.54 -22.41
N ARG A 91 -11.38 8.14 -23.44
CA ARG A 91 -12.65 8.87 -23.31
C ARG A 91 -13.78 7.97 -22.83
N THR A 92 -13.84 6.72 -23.29
CA THR A 92 -14.84 5.75 -22.83
C THR A 92 -14.65 5.34 -21.37
N TRP A 93 -13.46 5.56 -20.80
CA TRP A 93 -13.14 5.25 -19.41
C TRP A 93 -13.35 6.42 -18.46
N GLU A 94 -13.52 7.65 -18.97
CA GLU A 94 -13.49 8.87 -18.16
C GLU A 94 -14.47 8.83 -16.98
N GLU A 95 -15.76 8.61 -17.25
CA GLU A 95 -16.81 8.61 -16.22
C GLU A 95 -16.52 7.55 -15.14
N ASN A 96 -16.21 6.32 -15.56
CA ASN A 96 -15.89 5.23 -14.65
C ASN A 96 -14.61 5.50 -13.85
N ALA A 97 -13.57 6.05 -14.47
CA ALA A 97 -12.31 6.36 -13.79
C ALA A 97 -12.48 7.49 -12.76
N ARG A 98 -13.33 8.48 -13.03
CA ARG A 98 -13.66 9.55 -12.05
C ARG A 98 -14.30 8.97 -10.79
N ASN A 99 -15.14 7.94 -10.94
CA ASN A 99 -15.83 7.26 -9.84
C ASN A 99 -14.91 6.54 -8.84
N PHE A 100 -13.63 6.33 -9.18
CA PHE A 100 -12.63 5.72 -8.29
C PHE A 100 -12.06 6.73 -7.28
N TYR A 101 -12.16 8.04 -7.53
CA TYR A 101 -11.64 9.07 -6.63
C TYR A 101 -12.70 9.48 -5.61
N ALA A 102 -12.30 9.59 -4.34
CA ALA A 102 -13.21 9.97 -3.25
C ALA A 102 -13.61 11.45 -3.25
N GLU A 103 -12.88 12.29 -3.97
CA GLU A 103 -13.13 13.73 -4.11
C GLU A 103 -13.47 14.06 -5.57
N ASP A 104 -14.27 15.10 -5.75
CA ASP A 104 -14.55 15.64 -7.07
C ASP A 104 -13.26 16.13 -7.75
N VAL A 105 -13.00 15.58 -8.94
CA VAL A 105 -11.78 15.85 -9.70
C VAL A 105 -11.99 17.10 -10.53
N LYS A 106 -11.36 18.20 -10.12
CA LYS A 106 -11.44 19.54 -10.75
C LYS A 106 -10.84 19.66 -12.16
N LEU A 107 -10.53 18.55 -12.81
CA LEU A 107 -10.05 18.53 -14.19
C LEU A 107 -11.25 18.48 -15.13
N ASN A 108 -11.21 19.30 -16.18
CA ASN A 108 -12.18 19.16 -17.26
C ASN A 108 -11.99 17.82 -18.00
N GLY A 109 -12.92 17.47 -18.89
CA GLY A 109 -12.88 16.15 -19.53
C GLY A 109 -11.62 15.90 -20.34
N ASP A 110 -11.15 16.89 -21.09
CA ASP A 110 -9.93 16.77 -21.91
C ASP A 110 -8.67 16.63 -21.06
N GLU A 111 -8.53 17.45 -20.02
CA GLU A 111 -7.42 17.34 -19.07
C GLU A 111 -7.40 15.97 -18.36
N PHE A 112 -8.58 15.44 -18.04
CA PHE A 112 -8.68 14.15 -17.36
C PHE A 112 -8.32 12.99 -18.31
N VAL A 113 -8.79 13.02 -19.55
CA VAL A 113 -8.46 11.99 -20.55
C VAL A 113 -6.99 12.07 -20.95
N GLU A 114 -6.43 13.26 -21.12
CA GLU A 114 -4.99 13.45 -21.33
C GLU A 114 -4.18 12.80 -20.20
N MET A 115 -4.59 13.02 -18.95
CA MET A 115 -3.97 12.38 -17.79
C MET A 115 -4.07 10.85 -17.85
N LEU A 116 -5.25 10.28 -18.15
CA LEU A 116 -5.38 8.81 -18.27
C LEU A 116 -4.44 8.24 -19.33
N VAL A 117 -4.35 8.90 -20.50
CA VAL A 117 -3.48 8.46 -21.59
C VAL A 117 -2.01 8.57 -21.18
N LEU A 118 -1.56 9.72 -20.67
CA LEU A 118 -0.15 9.95 -20.34
C LEU A 118 0.31 9.08 -19.17
N ASP A 119 -0.42 9.12 -18.05
CA ASP A 119 -0.05 8.41 -16.83
C ASP A 119 -0.18 6.90 -17.04
N GLY A 120 -1.25 6.45 -17.69
CA GLY A 120 -1.47 5.04 -18.00
C GLY A 120 -0.43 4.50 -18.99
N SER A 121 -0.11 5.25 -20.06
CA SER A 121 0.92 4.85 -21.03
C SER A 121 2.29 4.80 -20.40
N PHE A 122 2.61 5.76 -19.52
CA PHE A 122 3.85 5.74 -18.77
C PHE A 122 3.97 4.49 -17.91
N LEU A 123 2.93 4.15 -17.14
CA LEU A 123 2.92 2.97 -16.28
C LEU A 123 3.09 1.68 -17.08
N VAL A 124 2.34 1.51 -18.18
CA VAL A 124 2.43 0.34 -19.06
C VAL A 124 3.84 0.20 -19.65
N GLU A 125 4.39 1.30 -20.20
CA GLU A 125 5.72 1.30 -20.80
C GLU A 125 6.83 1.06 -19.77
N LEU A 126 6.70 1.61 -18.56
CA LEU A 126 7.60 1.37 -17.42
C LEU A 126 7.60 -0.12 -17.03
N LEU A 127 6.43 -0.73 -16.89
CA LEU A 127 6.25 -2.13 -16.56
C LEU A 127 6.87 -3.05 -17.63
N LEU A 128 6.65 -2.73 -18.92
CA LEU A 128 7.27 -3.44 -20.03
C LEU A 128 8.80 -3.35 -20.01
N ARG A 129 9.37 -2.15 -19.81
CA ARG A 129 10.82 -1.96 -19.68
C ARG A 129 11.39 -2.65 -18.43
N SER A 130 10.60 -2.78 -17.38
CA SER A 130 10.97 -3.55 -16.19
C SER A 130 11.15 -5.03 -16.55
N ARG A 131 10.16 -5.61 -17.25
CA ARG A 131 10.17 -7.03 -17.67
C ARG A 131 11.20 -7.33 -18.75
N TYR A 132 11.37 -6.41 -19.69
CA TYR A 132 12.16 -6.58 -20.91
C TYR A 132 13.24 -5.50 -20.99
N PRO A 133 14.43 -5.71 -20.38
CA PRO A 133 15.49 -4.71 -20.35
C PRO A 133 15.96 -4.23 -21.73
N GLN A 134 15.81 -5.04 -22.78
CA GLN A 134 16.10 -4.67 -24.16
C GLN A 134 15.22 -3.54 -24.71
N LEU A 135 14.10 -3.24 -24.05
CA LEU A 135 13.20 -2.14 -24.38
C LEU A 135 13.69 -0.78 -23.84
N ARG A 136 14.74 -0.79 -23.01
CA ARG A 136 15.34 0.42 -22.42
C ARG A 136 16.32 1.01 -23.43
N GLY A 137 16.11 2.27 -23.81
CA GLY A 137 17.05 3.01 -24.65
C GLY A 137 18.17 3.66 -23.83
N ASP A 138 19.28 4.00 -24.47
CA ASP A 138 20.46 4.61 -23.81
C ASP A 138 20.16 5.95 -23.11
N LYS A 139 19.09 6.63 -23.52
CA LYS A 139 18.64 7.92 -22.97
C LYS A 139 17.56 7.80 -21.89
N ASP A 140 17.21 6.57 -21.48
CA ASP A 140 16.23 6.32 -20.43
C ASP A 140 16.81 6.75 -19.06
N ARG A 141 16.27 7.81 -18.47
CA ARG A 141 16.69 8.35 -17.16
C ARG A 141 15.98 7.67 -15.98
N ILE A 142 15.10 6.71 -16.22
CA ILE A 142 14.46 5.98 -15.13
C ILE A 142 15.29 4.74 -14.82
N PHE A 143 15.60 3.95 -15.85
CA PHE A 143 16.44 2.76 -15.70
C PHE A 143 17.94 3.01 -15.93
N GLY A 144 18.30 4.12 -16.61
CA GLY A 144 19.68 4.47 -16.95
C GLY A 144 20.28 5.53 -16.03
N LYS A 145 20.92 6.58 -16.59
CA LYS A 145 21.65 7.61 -15.82
C LYS A 145 20.97 8.99 -15.95
N PRO A 146 20.67 9.69 -14.83
CA PRO A 146 20.65 9.17 -13.46
C PRO A 146 19.64 8.01 -13.31
N LYS A 147 19.77 7.17 -12.28
CA LYS A 147 18.86 6.02 -12.07
C LYS A 147 17.74 6.44 -11.12
N MET A 148 16.53 6.64 -11.63
CA MET A 148 15.38 7.14 -10.86
C MET A 148 14.33 6.07 -10.52
N ILE A 149 14.54 4.81 -10.93
CA ILE A 149 13.55 3.74 -10.77
C ILE A 149 13.07 3.56 -9.33
N THR A 150 13.95 3.70 -8.33
CA THR A 150 13.58 3.55 -6.92
C THR A 150 12.56 4.61 -6.49
N ASP A 151 12.79 5.87 -6.85
CA ASP A 151 11.86 6.97 -6.53
C ASP A 151 10.54 6.83 -7.30
N VAL A 152 10.59 6.36 -8.55
CA VAL A 152 9.37 6.09 -9.34
C VAL A 152 8.56 4.95 -8.72
N CYS A 153 9.18 3.82 -8.38
CA CYS A 153 8.50 2.70 -7.72
C CYS A 153 7.89 3.15 -6.39
N ARG A 154 8.60 4.01 -5.65
CA ARG A 154 8.13 4.58 -4.39
C ARG A 154 6.92 5.51 -4.57
N ASP A 155 6.88 6.27 -5.64
CA ASP A 155 5.73 7.13 -5.96
C ASP A 155 4.52 6.34 -6.47
N MET A 156 4.73 5.16 -7.07
CA MET A 156 3.68 4.24 -7.53
C MET A 156 2.91 3.56 -6.40
N ILE A 157 3.42 3.57 -5.16
CA ILE A 157 2.79 2.91 -3.99
C ILE A 157 2.09 3.89 -3.05
N LEU A 158 1.93 5.15 -3.46
CA LEU A 158 1.23 6.15 -2.66
C LEU A 158 -0.26 6.16 -2.98
N ILE A 159 -1.11 6.09 -1.96
CA ILE A 159 -2.58 6.01 -2.14
C ILE A 159 -3.16 7.26 -2.82
N GLU A 160 -2.55 8.43 -2.63
CA GLU A 160 -2.96 9.66 -3.32
C GLU A 160 -2.41 9.80 -4.75
N ASN A 161 -1.60 8.86 -5.19
CA ASN A 161 -0.84 8.94 -6.44
C ASN A 161 -1.12 7.72 -7.33
N GLN A 162 -2.41 7.43 -7.56
CA GLN A 162 -2.87 6.22 -8.23
C GLN A 162 -3.69 6.55 -9.47
N LEU A 163 -3.68 5.61 -10.41
CA LEU A 163 -4.76 5.43 -11.38
C LEU A 163 -5.56 4.18 -11.01
N PRO A 164 -6.83 4.10 -11.43
CA PRO A 164 -7.57 2.84 -11.45
C PRO A 164 -6.80 1.77 -12.24
N PHE A 165 -6.65 0.58 -11.67
CA PHE A 165 -5.86 -0.50 -12.28
C PHE A 165 -6.40 -0.91 -13.65
N PHE A 166 -7.73 -0.85 -13.84
CA PHE A 166 -8.36 -1.18 -15.11
C PHE A 166 -7.86 -0.30 -16.27
N VAL A 167 -7.41 0.93 -16.01
CA VAL A 167 -6.82 1.81 -17.04
C VAL A 167 -5.49 1.25 -17.51
N VAL A 168 -4.62 0.86 -16.56
CA VAL A 168 -3.31 0.25 -16.86
C VAL A 168 -3.49 -1.08 -17.59
N LYS A 169 -4.39 -1.93 -17.10
CA LYS A 169 -4.71 -3.22 -17.72
C LYS A 169 -5.32 -3.04 -19.12
N GLY A 170 -6.25 -2.10 -19.27
CA GLY A 170 -6.90 -1.78 -20.54
C GLY A 170 -5.88 -1.34 -21.59
N LEU A 171 -4.99 -0.40 -21.26
CA LEU A 171 -3.92 0.03 -22.16
C LEU A 171 -2.94 -1.11 -22.48
N PHE A 172 -2.60 -1.94 -21.50
CA PHE A 172 -1.75 -3.10 -21.74
C PHE A 172 -2.41 -4.09 -22.73
N HIS A 173 -3.72 -4.32 -22.61
CA HIS A 173 -4.44 -5.22 -23.51
C HIS A 173 -4.45 -4.75 -24.97
N LEU A 174 -4.35 -3.44 -25.22
CA LEU A 174 -4.19 -2.91 -26.58
C LEU A 174 -2.86 -3.36 -27.21
N LEU A 175 -1.87 -3.75 -26.40
CA LEU A 175 -0.57 -4.24 -26.86
C LEU A 175 -0.51 -5.76 -27.04
N THR A 176 -1.47 -6.50 -26.49
CA THR A 176 -1.47 -7.97 -26.50
C THR A 176 -1.29 -8.58 -27.89
N PRO A 177 -1.90 -8.05 -28.99
CA PRO A 177 -1.73 -8.63 -30.33
C PRO A 177 -0.28 -8.65 -30.86
N TYR A 178 0.63 -7.87 -30.27
CA TYR A 178 2.02 -7.73 -30.73
C TYR A 178 3.00 -8.71 -30.07
N TYR A 179 2.57 -9.42 -29.04
CA TYR A 179 3.39 -10.41 -28.35
C TYR A 179 2.98 -11.82 -28.82
N GLN A 180 3.76 -12.40 -29.74
CA GLN A 180 3.31 -13.54 -30.53
C GLN A 180 3.19 -14.89 -29.79
N HIS A 181 3.73 -15.05 -28.58
CA HIS A 181 3.54 -16.28 -27.79
C HIS A 181 3.64 -15.97 -26.29
N GLY A 182 2.61 -16.29 -25.51
CA GLY A 182 2.67 -16.24 -24.05
C GLY A 182 2.86 -14.84 -23.44
N THR A 183 2.02 -13.87 -23.80
CA THR A 183 1.99 -12.56 -23.14
C THR A 183 1.88 -12.75 -21.63
N PRO A 184 2.88 -12.35 -20.83
CA PRO A 184 2.81 -12.46 -19.38
C PRO A 184 1.58 -11.72 -18.88
N SER A 185 0.94 -12.26 -17.85
CA SER A 185 -0.16 -11.56 -17.19
C SER A 185 0.32 -10.15 -16.78
N VAL A 186 -0.51 -9.11 -16.98
CA VAL A 186 -0.23 -7.75 -16.47
C VAL A 186 0.17 -7.82 -15.00
N LEU A 187 -0.51 -8.71 -14.28
CA LEU A 187 -0.32 -8.94 -12.87
C LEU A 187 1.04 -9.55 -12.54
N GLU A 188 1.51 -10.51 -13.34
CA GLU A 188 2.86 -11.10 -13.22
C GLU A 188 3.93 -10.02 -13.45
N ILE A 189 3.74 -9.15 -14.45
CA ILE A 189 4.68 -8.06 -14.73
C ILE A 189 4.71 -7.06 -13.57
N VAL A 190 3.55 -6.72 -13.01
CA VAL A 190 3.44 -5.80 -11.87
C VAL A 190 4.05 -6.42 -10.61
N GLN A 191 3.77 -7.69 -10.30
CA GLN A 191 4.40 -8.41 -9.18
C GLN A 191 5.92 -8.41 -9.32
N ARG A 192 6.43 -8.76 -10.50
CA ARG A 192 7.87 -8.73 -10.76
C ARG A 192 8.47 -7.34 -10.65
N HIS A 193 7.76 -6.31 -11.10
CA HIS A 193 8.21 -4.92 -10.96
C HIS A 193 8.32 -4.51 -9.48
N PHE A 194 7.37 -4.95 -8.66
CA PHE A 194 7.36 -4.71 -7.22
C PHE A 194 8.08 -5.78 -6.41
N SER A 195 8.95 -6.60 -7.02
CA SER A 195 9.66 -7.66 -6.30
C SER A 195 10.55 -7.13 -5.17
N CYS A 196 10.96 -5.86 -5.20
CA CYS A 196 11.66 -5.22 -4.08
C CYS A 196 10.78 -5.15 -2.83
N PHE A 197 9.47 -4.93 -2.98
CA PHE A 197 8.50 -4.90 -1.89
C PHE A 197 8.02 -6.31 -1.51
N LEU A 198 7.97 -7.21 -2.50
CA LEU A 198 7.40 -8.56 -2.38
C LEU A 198 8.46 -9.65 -2.18
N SER A 199 9.71 -9.28 -1.91
CA SER A 199 10.88 -10.18 -1.84
C SER A 199 10.74 -11.35 -0.86
N ASN A 200 9.82 -11.26 0.10
CA ASN A 200 9.53 -12.30 1.10
C ASN A 200 8.19 -13.04 0.89
N ILE A 201 7.51 -12.79 -0.23
CA ILE A 201 6.18 -13.33 -0.54
C ILE A 201 6.30 -14.25 -1.77
N ASP A 202 5.85 -15.50 -1.65
CA ASP A 202 5.77 -16.41 -2.79
C ASP A 202 4.75 -15.90 -3.84
N ASP A 203 4.99 -16.22 -5.12
CA ASP A 203 4.11 -15.83 -6.23
C ASP A 203 2.66 -16.27 -5.96
N LYS A 204 1.79 -15.29 -5.73
CA LYS A 204 0.35 -15.50 -5.55
C LYS A 204 -0.41 -15.39 -6.86
N MET A 205 -1.36 -16.29 -7.05
CA MET A 205 -2.47 -16.07 -7.97
C MET A 205 -3.52 -15.22 -7.28
N PHE A 206 -4.02 -14.20 -7.96
CA PHE A 206 -5.07 -13.34 -7.44
C PHE A 206 -6.42 -13.79 -7.99
N ASP A 207 -7.40 -13.87 -7.09
CA ASP A 207 -8.76 -14.29 -7.44
C ASP A 207 -9.60 -13.13 -8.02
N SER A 208 -9.20 -11.87 -7.77
CA SER A 208 -9.90 -10.68 -8.22
C SER A 208 -8.96 -9.62 -8.79
N GLU A 209 -9.52 -8.77 -9.66
CA GLU A 209 -8.81 -7.59 -10.16
C GLU A 209 -8.62 -6.56 -9.03
N PRO A 210 -7.40 -6.05 -8.81
CA PRO A 210 -7.17 -5.02 -7.79
C PRO A 210 -7.72 -3.67 -8.23
N GLU A 211 -8.00 -2.80 -7.27
CA GLU A 211 -8.52 -1.45 -7.53
C GLU A 211 -7.44 -0.53 -8.12
N HIS A 212 -6.23 -0.60 -7.57
CA HIS A 212 -5.01 0.14 -7.95
C HIS A 212 -3.78 -0.56 -7.33
N PHE A 213 -2.58 -0.03 -7.51
CA PHE A 213 -1.34 -0.72 -7.07
C PHE A 213 -1.24 -0.90 -5.55
N VAL A 214 -1.70 0.07 -4.74
CA VAL A 214 -1.73 -0.11 -3.27
C VAL A 214 -2.65 -1.26 -2.85
N GLY A 215 -3.85 -1.39 -3.44
CA GLY A 215 -4.76 -2.51 -3.19
C GLY A 215 -4.16 -3.84 -3.63
N LEU A 216 -3.48 -3.85 -4.77
CA LEU A 216 -2.72 -5.02 -5.24
C LEU A 216 -1.64 -5.45 -4.24
N LEU A 217 -0.77 -4.52 -3.81
CA LEU A 217 0.30 -4.82 -2.86
C LEU A 217 -0.26 -5.30 -1.54
N ARG A 218 -1.31 -4.68 -1.02
CA ARG A 218 -2.03 -5.16 0.16
C ARG A 218 -2.44 -6.62 0.00
N SER A 219 -3.07 -6.99 -1.12
CA SER A 219 -3.51 -8.37 -1.38
C SER A 219 -2.33 -9.36 -1.40
N CYS A 220 -1.14 -8.95 -1.84
CA CYS A 220 0.06 -9.79 -1.73
C CYS A 220 0.42 -10.11 -0.28
N TYR A 221 0.23 -9.17 0.65
CA TYR A 221 0.56 -9.37 2.06
C TYR A 221 -0.46 -10.24 2.83
N LEU A 222 -1.70 -10.36 2.34
CA LEU A 222 -2.80 -11.03 3.03
C LEU A 222 -2.93 -12.52 2.70
N PRO A 223 -3.49 -13.36 3.60
CA PRO A 223 -3.72 -14.77 3.29
C PRO A 223 -4.71 -14.93 2.13
N LEU A 224 -4.52 -15.96 1.30
CA LEU A 224 -5.43 -16.28 0.17
C LEU A 224 -6.86 -16.59 0.65
N VAL A 225 -6.98 -17.23 1.80
CA VAL A 225 -8.27 -17.52 2.42
C VAL A 225 -8.48 -16.56 3.58
N PRO A 226 -9.46 -15.64 3.50
CA PRO A 226 -9.78 -14.75 4.60
C PRO A 226 -10.18 -15.56 5.84
N ILE A 227 -9.46 -15.39 6.94
CA ILE A 227 -9.87 -15.97 8.21
C ILE A 227 -11.11 -15.22 8.69
N ARG A 228 -12.21 -15.94 8.91
CA ARG A 228 -13.40 -15.37 9.54
C ARG A 228 -13.06 -15.00 10.96
N LEU A 229 -12.99 -13.70 11.24
CA LEU A 229 -12.85 -13.18 12.58
C LEU A 229 -14.21 -13.16 13.26
N GLU A 230 -14.34 -13.90 14.35
CA GLU A 230 -15.46 -13.75 15.28
C GLU A 230 -15.34 -12.39 15.99
N GLU A 231 -16.48 -11.75 16.27
CA GLU A 231 -16.49 -10.51 17.05
C GLU A 231 -16.15 -10.83 18.50
N SER A 232 -14.99 -10.36 18.97
CA SER A 232 -14.71 -10.38 20.40
C SER A 232 -15.40 -9.20 21.09
N VAL A 233 -16.05 -9.51 22.22
CA VAL A 233 -16.71 -8.52 23.10
C VAL A 233 -15.73 -8.02 24.18
N SER A 234 -14.54 -8.61 24.27
CA SER A 234 -13.49 -8.33 25.26
C SER A 234 -12.61 -7.13 24.88
N LYS A 235 -11.92 -6.57 25.89
CA LYS A 235 -10.83 -5.61 25.66
C LYS A 235 -9.76 -6.29 24.78
N VAL A 236 -9.31 -5.60 23.74
CA VAL A 236 -8.18 -6.06 22.93
C VAL A 236 -6.92 -6.00 23.78
N GLU A 237 -6.37 -7.16 24.15
CA GLU A 237 -5.09 -7.26 24.84
C GLU A 237 -3.95 -7.00 23.85
N ASN A 238 -2.96 -6.24 24.30
CA ASN A 238 -1.72 -6.08 23.52
C ASN A 238 -0.83 -7.28 23.77
N ALA A 239 -0.18 -7.78 22.72
CA ALA A 239 0.89 -8.76 22.90
C ALA A 239 2.02 -8.14 23.75
N PRO A 240 2.72 -8.95 24.58
CA PRO A 240 3.91 -8.49 25.31
C PRO A 240 5.08 -8.14 24.38
N GLU A 241 6.11 -7.50 24.92
CA GLU A 241 7.30 -7.08 24.16
C GLU A 241 8.17 -8.30 23.79
N ALA A 242 8.97 -8.20 22.72
CA ALA A 242 9.75 -9.34 22.25
C ALA A 242 10.76 -9.82 23.29
N THR A 243 11.44 -8.89 23.97
CA THR A 243 12.39 -9.21 25.03
C THR A 243 11.73 -9.82 26.27
N GLU A 244 10.54 -9.36 26.66
CA GLU A 244 9.75 -9.95 27.75
C GLU A 244 9.39 -11.40 27.45
N LEU A 245 8.85 -11.66 26.24
CA LEU A 245 8.53 -13.02 25.79
C LEU A 245 9.77 -13.91 25.77
N HIS A 246 10.90 -13.38 25.30
CA HIS A 246 12.15 -14.11 25.27
C HIS A 246 12.64 -14.51 26.67
N ASN A 247 12.55 -13.57 27.63
CA ASN A 247 12.91 -13.82 29.03
C ASN A 247 11.97 -14.84 29.69
N ALA A 248 10.71 -14.90 29.26
CA ALA A 248 9.74 -15.93 29.65
C ALA A 248 9.94 -17.29 28.94
N GLY A 249 11.00 -17.44 28.13
CA GLY A 249 11.36 -18.70 27.47
C GLY A 249 10.81 -18.89 26.06
N VAL A 250 10.14 -17.88 25.49
CA VAL A 250 9.69 -17.93 24.09
C VAL A 250 10.88 -17.81 23.13
N LYS A 251 10.97 -18.72 22.17
CA LYS A 251 12.02 -18.71 21.14
C LYS A 251 11.47 -18.09 19.86
N PHE A 252 12.15 -17.08 19.35
CA PHE A 252 11.83 -16.46 18.07
C PHE A 252 12.56 -17.18 16.94
N LYS A 253 11.86 -17.46 15.84
CA LYS A 253 12.46 -18.05 14.63
C LYS A 253 11.82 -17.51 13.36
N ALA A 254 12.63 -17.31 12.32
CA ALA A 254 12.11 -17.09 10.98
C ALA A 254 11.37 -18.33 10.46
N ALA A 255 10.21 -18.14 9.84
CA ALA A 255 9.43 -19.20 9.21
C ALA A 255 9.91 -19.56 7.79
N GLY A 256 10.91 -18.84 7.25
CA GLY A 256 11.30 -18.91 5.83
C GLY A 256 10.49 -17.91 4.98
N THR A 257 10.51 -18.09 3.66
CA THR A 257 9.55 -17.41 2.76
C THR A 257 8.18 -18.06 2.93
N SER A 258 7.14 -17.23 2.99
CA SER A 258 5.75 -17.68 3.04
C SER A 258 4.98 -17.03 1.92
N SER A 259 3.93 -17.69 1.44
CA SER A 259 2.92 -17.02 0.64
C SER A 259 2.30 -15.83 1.39
N CYS A 260 2.26 -15.81 2.72
CA CYS A 260 1.54 -14.81 3.50
C CYS A 260 2.35 -14.32 4.72
N LEU A 261 2.46 -12.99 4.89
CA LEU A 261 3.16 -12.41 6.06
C LEU A 261 2.40 -12.62 7.38
N LEU A 262 1.10 -12.87 7.31
CA LEU A 262 0.27 -13.10 8.49
C LEU A 262 0.35 -14.55 9.00
N ASP A 263 1.14 -15.43 8.36
CA ASP A 263 1.32 -16.83 8.76
C ASP A 263 2.25 -16.95 9.99
N ILE A 264 1.79 -16.39 11.10
CA ILE A 264 2.47 -16.44 12.40
C ILE A 264 2.04 -17.68 13.15
N ILE A 265 3.00 -18.50 13.56
CA ILE A 265 2.74 -19.76 14.25
C ILE A 265 3.39 -19.69 15.63
N PHE A 266 2.60 -19.89 16.67
CA PHE A 266 3.09 -20.11 18.02
C PHE A 266 2.78 -21.54 18.46
N ALA A 267 3.82 -22.36 18.60
CA ALA A 267 3.70 -23.76 19.01
C ALA A 267 4.96 -24.18 19.78
N ASP A 268 4.78 -25.00 20.82
CA ASP A 268 5.86 -25.56 21.62
C ASP A 268 6.87 -24.52 22.15
N GLY A 269 6.38 -23.34 22.54
CA GLY A 269 7.20 -22.23 23.02
C GLY A 269 8.03 -21.53 21.93
N VAL A 270 7.78 -21.82 20.66
CA VAL A 270 8.47 -21.20 19.52
C VAL A 270 7.48 -20.32 18.75
N LEU A 271 7.79 -19.04 18.66
CA LEU A 271 7.08 -18.07 17.82
C LEU A 271 7.80 -17.95 16.47
N LYS A 272 7.16 -18.47 15.42
CA LYS A 272 7.63 -18.40 14.04
C LYS A 272 6.93 -17.25 13.31
N ILE A 273 7.71 -16.34 12.73
CA ILE A 273 7.21 -15.21 11.95
C ILE A 273 7.88 -15.27 10.56
N PRO A 274 7.14 -15.04 9.46
CA PRO A 274 7.74 -14.88 8.13
C PRO A 274 8.81 -13.78 8.12
N THR A 275 9.86 -13.97 7.33
CA THR A 275 10.95 -13.00 7.24
C THR A 275 10.45 -11.67 6.65
N ILE A 276 10.88 -10.54 7.21
CA ILE A 276 10.55 -9.20 6.74
C ILE A 276 11.83 -8.44 6.43
N ILE A 277 11.93 -7.92 5.22
CA ILE A 277 12.97 -6.97 4.82
C ILE A 277 12.49 -5.57 5.17
N ILE A 278 13.31 -4.84 5.93
CA ILE A 278 13.03 -3.47 6.36
C ILE A 278 14.08 -2.56 5.70
N ASP A 279 13.61 -1.67 4.83
CA ASP A 279 14.42 -0.75 4.04
C ASP A 279 13.82 0.67 4.02
N ASP A 280 14.46 1.58 3.27
CA ASP A 280 14.02 2.98 3.11
C ASP A 280 12.61 3.14 2.52
N LEU A 281 12.05 2.12 1.88
CA LEU A 281 10.72 2.18 1.25
C LEU A 281 9.63 1.60 2.13
N THR A 282 9.99 0.77 3.12
CA THR A 282 9.09 0.01 3.99
C THR A 282 8.09 0.91 4.71
N GLU A 283 8.54 2.02 5.30
CA GLU A 283 7.63 2.92 6.02
C GLU A 283 6.57 3.53 5.09
N SER A 284 6.99 3.97 3.88
CA SER A 284 6.06 4.55 2.90
C SER A 284 5.03 3.50 2.48
N LEU A 285 5.45 2.28 2.15
CA LEU A 285 4.55 1.21 1.75
C LEU A 285 3.51 0.89 2.83
N TYR A 286 3.99 0.60 4.04
CA TYR A 286 3.11 0.13 5.11
C TYR A 286 2.11 1.22 5.51
N ARG A 287 2.54 2.49 5.58
CA ARG A 287 1.64 3.61 5.85
C ARG A 287 0.56 3.77 4.80
N ASN A 288 0.87 3.59 3.51
CA ASN A 288 -0.11 3.74 2.44
C ASN A 288 -1.10 2.56 2.41
N ILE A 289 -0.65 1.33 2.69
CA ILE A 289 -1.56 0.18 2.88
C ILE A 289 -2.49 0.40 4.08
N ILE A 290 -1.96 0.89 5.22
CA ILE A 290 -2.76 1.18 6.41
C ILE A 290 -3.82 2.24 6.13
N VAL A 291 -3.48 3.33 5.42
CA VAL A 291 -4.46 4.34 5.01
C VAL A 291 -5.56 3.71 4.16
N PHE A 292 -5.19 2.89 3.18
CA PHE A 292 -6.15 2.20 2.32
C PHE A 292 -7.10 1.29 3.13
N GLU A 293 -6.58 0.49 4.07
CA GLU A 293 -7.42 -0.33 4.96
C GLU A 293 -8.34 0.50 5.85
N GLN A 294 -7.88 1.66 6.34
CA GLN A 294 -8.70 2.52 7.18
C GLN A 294 -9.84 3.20 6.41
N CYS A 295 -9.64 3.51 5.14
CA CYS A 295 -10.58 4.24 4.32
C CYS A 295 -11.53 3.36 3.51
N HIS A 296 -11.07 2.18 3.07
CA HIS A 296 -11.76 1.37 2.07
C HIS A 296 -12.20 -0.01 2.59
N CYS A 297 -11.31 -0.71 3.28
CA CYS A 297 -11.49 -2.13 3.55
C CYS A 297 -12.38 -2.37 4.78
N SER A 298 -13.24 -3.39 4.68
CA SER A 298 -14.03 -3.85 5.82
C SER A 298 -13.19 -4.62 6.84
N ASP A 299 -12.19 -5.36 6.36
CA ASP A 299 -11.15 -6.00 7.16
C ASP A 299 -9.90 -5.11 7.29
N LYS A 300 -9.17 -5.27 8.39
CA LYS A 300 -7.98 -4.47 8.73
C LYS A 300 -6.80 -5.37 9.05
N ASN A 301 -6.70 -6.49 8.33
CA ASN A 301 -5.80 -7.58 8.65
C ASN A 301 -4.33 -7.15 8.58
N PHE A 302 -3.94 -6.37 7.56
CA PHE A 302 -2.58 -5.86 7.44
C PHE A 302 -2.26 -4.91 8.60
N LEU A 303 -3.17 -4.01 8.93
CA LEU A 303 -3.04 -3.09 10.06
C LEU A 303 -2.93 -3.85 11.39
N HIS A 304 -3.70 -4.92 11.58
CA HIS A 304 -3.62 -5.75 12.79
C HIS A 304 -2.28 -6.49 12.89
N TYR A 305 -1.74 -6.95 11.77
CA TYR A 305 -0.40 -7.50 11.70
C TYR A 305 0.67 -6.47 12.08
N ILE A 306 0.61 -5.26 11.49
CA ILE A 306 1.54 -4.18 11.84
C ILE A 306 1.40 -3.79 13.33
N ARG A 307 0.18 -3.78 13.87
CA ARG A 307 -0.04 -3.55 15.31
C ARG A 307 0.68 -4.60 16.16
N LEU A 308 0.59 -5.87 15.79
CA LEU A 308 1.24 -6.95 16.52
C LEU A 308 2.77 -6.75 16.51
N LEU A 309 3.37 -6.45 15.36
CA LEU A 309 4.79 -6.15 15.26
C LEU A 309 5.18 -4.94 16.13
N SER A 310 4.40 -3.87 16.09
CA SER A 310 4.61 -2.70 16.97
C SER A 310 4.41 -3.02 18.46
N CYS A 311 3.67 -4.06 18.83
CA CYS A 311 3.63 -4.55 20.20
C CYS A 311 4.94 -5.25 20.58
N PHE A 312 5.47 -6.09 19.70
CA PHE A 312 6.76 -6.76 19.93
C PHE A 312 7.93 -5.78 20.01
N ILE A 313 7.90 -4.67 19.27
CA ILE A 313 9.05 -3.76 19.11
C ILE A 313 8.81 -2.44 19.83
N ARG A 314 9.11 -2.39 21.14
CA ARG A 314 9.00 -1.16 21.94
C ARG A 314 10.34 -0.47 22.14
N SER A 315 11.42 -1.23 22.07
CA SER A 315 12.79 -0.77 22.25
C SER A 315 13.72 -1.23 21.12
N PRO A 316 14.93 -0.66 21.02
CA PRO A 316 15.98 -1.18 20.14
C PRO A 316 16.39 -2.61 20.49
N ALA A 317 16.29 -3.02 21.76
CA ALA A 317 16.61 -4.38 22.19
C ALA A 317 15.64 -5.41 21.61
N ASP A 318 14.35 -5.07 21.53
CA ASP A 318 13.34 -5.90 20.87
C ASP A 318 13.62 -6.04 19.38
N ALA A 319 13.91 -4.92 18.70
CA ALA A 319 14.26 -4.93 17.29
C ALA A 319 15.49 -5.79 17.03
N ASP A 320 16.55 -5.63 17.85
CA ASP A 320 17.79 -6.39 17.73
C ASP A 320 17.59 -7.90 18.00
N LEU A 321 16.68 -8.28 18.90
CA LEU A 321 16.30 -9.68 19.10
C LEU A 321 15.65 -10.27 17.84
N LEU A 322 14.71 -9.56 17.21
CA LEU A 322 14.04 -10.03 15.99
C LEU A 322 14.98 -10.07 14.78
N ILE A 323 15.93 -9.13 14.69
CA ILE A 323 17.00 -9.14 13.68
C ILE A 323 17.90 -10.38 13.87
N ARG A 324 18.40 -10.62 15.10
CA ARG A 324 19.24 -11.79 15.40
C ARG A 324 18.54 -13.13 15.20
N SER A 325 17.21 -13.15 15.34
CA SER A 325 16.37 -14.33 15.11
C SER A 325 16.09 -14.58 13.61
N GLY A 326 16.59 -13.72 12.73
CA GLY A 326 16.39 -13.77 11.28
C GLY A 326 14.97 -13.39 10.84
N ILE A 327 14.12 -12.90 11.75
CA ILE A 327 12.77 -12.46 11.44
C ILE A 327 12.85 -11.15 10.66
N PHE A 328 13.75 -10.24 11.03
CA PHE A 328 14.00 -9.01 10.30
C PHE A 328 15.36 -9.01 9.61
N VAL A 329 15.33 -8.72 8.31
CA VAL A 329 16.51 -8.32 7.53
C VAL A 329 16.53 -6.80 7.52
N ASN A 330 17.50 -6.21 8.21
CA ASN A 330 17.57 -4.77 8.41
C ASN A 330 18.51 -4.12 7.38
N ASP A 331 17.91 -3.54 6.34
CA ASP A 331 18.56 -2.72 5.32
C ASP A 331 18.28 -1.20 5.51
N LEU A 332 17.54 -0.83 6.56
CA LEU A 332 17.21 0.56 6.91
C LEU A 332 18.35 1.26 7.65
N GLY A 333 19.11 0.52 8.44
CA GLY A 333 20.21 1.06 9.24
C GLY A 333 20.54 0.20 10.45
N ASN A 334 20.01 0.56 11.61
CA ASN A 334 20.27 -0.16 12.87
C ASN A 334 18.95 -0.46 13.63
N ALA A 335 19.06 -1.15 14.77
CA ALA A 335 17.90 -1.55 15.57
C ALA A 335 17.11 -0.36 16.15
N GLU A 336 17.76 0.79 16.40
CA GLU A 336 17.10 2.02 16.84
C GLU A 336 16.17 2.55 15.74
N ASP A 337 16.63 2.55 14.48
CA ASP A 337 15.83 3.02 13.34
C ASP A 337 14.62 2.12 13.10
N VAL A 338 14.79 0.80 13.20
CA VAL A 338 13.69 -0.18 13.15
C VAL A 338 12.68 0.06 14.28
N SER A 339 13.15 0.25 15.52
CA SER A 339 12.28 0.52 16.66
C SER A 339 11.49 1.82 16.48
N LYS A 340 12.12 2.90 16.00
CA LYS A 340 11.46 4.17 15.70
C LYS A 340 10.37 4.02 14.64
N LEU A 341 10.64 3.26 13.58
CA LEU A 341 9.67 2.99 12.51
C LEU A 341 8.39 2.36 13.08
N PHE A 342 8.50 1.24 13.78
CA PHE A 342 7.34 0.52 14.31
C PHE A 342 6.64 1.27 15.44
N ASN A 343 7.36 2.05 16.24
CA ASN A 343 6.73 2.93 17.24
C ASN A 343 5.97 4.11 16.62
N SER A 344 6.32 4.51 15.39
CA SER A 344 5.70 5.63 14.70
C SER A 344 4.52 5.22 13.81
N ILE A 345 4.57 4.03 13.22
CA ILE A 345 3.63 3.64 12.16
C ILE A 345 2.18 3.47 12.63
N CYS A 346 1.99 3.08 13.90
CA CYS A 346 0.67 2.87 14.50
C CYS A 346 0.05 4.13 15.16
N LYS A 347 0.74 5.28 15.16
CA LYS A 347 0.22 6.52 15.74
C LYS A 347 -0.98 7.06 14.95
N GLU A 348 -2.01 7.53 15.65
CA GLU A 348 -3.26 8.10 15.06
C GLU A 348 -4.10 7.12 14.21
N VAL A 349 -3.74 5.84 14.19
CA VAL A 349 -4.41 4.78 13.44
C VAL A 349 -5.59 4.18 14.22
N ILE A 350 -6.69 3.86 13.52
CA ILE A 350 -7.92 3.31 14.12
C ILE A 350 -8.04 1.81 13.83
N PHE A 351 -7.78 1.00 14.86
CA PHE A 351 -7.72 -0.47 14.76
C PHE A 351 -9.09 -1.18 14.65
N GLY A 352 -10.20 -0.50 14.96
CA GLY A 352 -11.52 -1.13 15.01
C GLY A 352 -11.69 -2.05 16.23
N ARG A 353 -12.84 -2.74 16.31
CA ARG A 353 -13.17 -3.65 17.43
C ARG A 353 -12.69 -5.09 17.21
N ARG A 354 -12.58 -5.52 15.96
CA ARG A 354 -12.03 -6.84 15.61
C ARG A 354 -10.52 -6.73 15.56
N PHE A 355 -9.81 -7.75 16.02
CA PHE A 355 -8.35 -7.82 15.95
C PHE A 355 -7.90 -9.19 15.46
N TYR A 356 -7.27 -9.24 14.28
CA TYR A 356 -6.90 -10.48 13.61
C TYR A 356 -5.98 -11.37 14.45
N CYS A 357 -5.01 -10.76 15.14
CA CYS A 357 -4.03 -11.45 15.96
C CYS A 357 -4.48 -11.65 17.42
N GLN A 358 -5.77 -11.47 17.75
CA GLN A 358 -6.27 -11.51 19.14
C GLN A 358 -5.88 -12.81 19.87
N ARG A 359 -6.23 -13.97 19.31
CA ARG A 359 -5.96 -15.27 19.94
C ARG A 359 -4.47 -15.51 20.17
N LEU A 360 -3.63 -15.04 19.24
CA LEU A 360 -2.18 -15.14 19.38
C LEU A 360 -1.70 -14.25 20.52
N SER A 361 -2.15 -12.99 20.58
CA SER A 361 -1.80 -12.07 21.67
C SER A 361 -2.22 -12.60 23.04
N GLU A 362 -3.44 -13.11 23.16
CA GLU A 362 -3.95 -13.72 24.41
C GLU A 362 -3.12 -14.93 24.84
N SER A 363 -2.75 -15.80 23.88
CA SER A 363 -1.92 -16.97 24.16
C SER A 363 -0.52 -16.58 24.65
N LEU A 364 0.07 -15.54 24.06
CA LEU A 364 1.39 -15.03 24.47
C LEU A 364 1.32 -14.32 25.83
N ALA A 365 0.28 -13.54 26.09
CA ALA A 365 0.07 -12.85 27.36
C ALA A 365 -0.16 -13.84 28.52
N SER A 366 -0.98 -14.87 28.31
CA SER A 366 -1.23 -15.93 29.30
C SER A 366 0.04 -16.70 29.67
N LEU A 367 0.91 -17.00 28.70
CA LEU A 367 2.20 -17.63 28.97
C LEU A 367 3.09 -16.76 29.87
N LEU A 368 3.13 -15.45 29.61
CA LEU A 368 3.91 -14.52 30.41
C LEU A 368 3.41 -14.49 31.86
N GLN A 369 2.09 -14.40 32.07
CA GLN A 369 1.46 -14.41 33.40
C GLN A 369 1.81 -15.69 34.17
N HIS A 370 1.64 -16.87 33.55
CA HIS A 370 1.98 -18.13 34.20
C HIS A 370 3.47 -18.25 34.58
N THR A 371 4.36 -17.68 33.77
CA THR A 371 5.80 -17.70 34.06
C THR A 371 6.13 -16.79 35.26
N MET A 372 5.48 -15.63 35.36
CA MET A 372 5.65 -14.71 36.50
C MET A 372 5.15 -15.32 37.81
N GLU A 373 3.97 -15.96 37.79
CA GLU A 373 3.39 -16.63 38.97
C GLU A 373 4.30 -17.75 39.51
N GLN A 374 4.97 -18.50 38.64
CA GLN A 374 5.91 -19.55 39.05
C GLN A 374 7.20 -18.99 39.66
N VAL A 375 7.67 -17.83 39.21
CA VAL A 375 8.86 -17.17 39.77
C VAL A 375 8.56 -16.57 41.14
N GLU A 376 7.38 -15.96 41.32
CA GLU A 376 6.96 -15.39 42.60
C GLU A 376 6.67 -16.49 43.65
N GLY A 377 5.95 -17.55 43.26
CA GLY A 377 5.64 -18.68 44.16
C GLY A 377 6.86 -19.55 44.53
N GLY A 378 7.94 -19.52 43.74
CA GLY A 378 9.19 -20.22 44.04
C GLY A 378 10.15 -19.48 44.98
N SER A 379 9.80 -18.25 45.39
CA SER A 379 10.63 -17.42 46.27
C SER A 379 10.21 -17.46 47.76
N GLU A 380 9.18 -18.25 48.09
CA GLU A 380 8.68 -18.46 49.47
C GLU A 380 9.04 -19.82 50.09
N THR A 381 9.98 -20.58 49.51
CA THR A 381 10.51 -21.84 50.07
C THR A 381 12.01 -21.81 50.19
#